data_AF-A0A2Z6NPL4-F1
#
_entry.id   AF-A0A2Z6NPL4-F1
#
_cell.length_a   1.000
_cell.length_b   1.000
_cell.length_c   1.000
_cell.angle_alpha   90.00
_cell.angle_beta   90.00
_cell.angle_gamma   90.00
#
_symmetry.space_group_name_H-M   'P 1'
#
loop_
_entity.id
_entity.type
_entity.pdbx_description
1 polymer ?
#
loop_
_entity_poly.entity_id
_entity_poly.type
_entity_poly.pdbx_seq_one_letter_code
_entity_poly.pdbx_strand_id
1 'polypeptide(L)'
;MALKETFYISHGSPTLAIDETIPAWKFLTSWKEVFPHRPSAILVISGHWDTSVPTVNVVNHNETIHDFGGFPRSMYKLKYPAPGAPKLAKRVKELVEASGLSRVDEDKKRGLDHGTWVPLMLMYPEADIPVCQLSVSSNKDGTYHYNLGKALAPLKDEGVLIIGSGSATHNLRAMAPRGSPTPAWASAFDS
;
A
#
# COMPACT_ATOMS: atom_id res chain seq x y z
N MET A 1 -4.00 -18.57 -10.10
CA MET A 1 -3.49 -19.46 -9.03
C MET A 1 -3.80 -18.79 -7.71
N ALA A 2 -4.33 -19.51 -6.72
CA ALA A 2 -4.60 -18.96 -5.41
C ALA A 2 -3.28 -18.56 -4.72
N LEU A 3 -3.28 -17.42 -4.02
CA LEU A 3 -2.20 -16.97 -3.15
C LEU A 3 -2.59 -17.26 -1.70
N LYS A 4 -1.64 -17.58 -0.82
CA LYS A 4 -1.95 -17.84 0.59
C LYS A 4 -1.56 -16.68 1.48
N GLU A 5 -0.55 -15.94 1.04
CA GLU A 5 0.17 -14.90 1.74
C GLU A 5 -0.51 -13.53 1.57
N THR A 6 -0.39 -12.72 2.62
CA THR A 6 -0.69 -11.29 2.62
C THR A 6 0.45 -10.62 3.35
N PHE A 7 0.80 -9.41 2.94
CA PHE A 7 1.94 -8.70 3.52
C PHE A 7 1.50 -7.38 4.12
N TYR A 8 2.12 -7.03 5.24
CA TYR A 8 2.14 -5.67 5.74
C TYR A 8 3.56 -5.14 5.57
N ILE A 9 3.71 -4.00 4.90
CA ILE A 9 5.00 -3.39 4.62
C ILE A 9 5.09 -2.01 5.25
N SER A 10 6.24 -1.72 5.85
CA SER A 10 6.60 -0.34 6.17
C SER A 10 7.09 0.35 4.89
N HIS A 11 6.34 1.34 4.40
CA HIS A 11 6.74 2.06 3.17
C HIS A 11 7.85 3.09 3.42
N GLY A 12 8.10 3.45 4.67
CA GLY A 12 9.19 4.34 5.07
C GLY A 12 9.11 5.75 4.48
N SER A 13 10.26 6.44 4.46
CA SER A 13 10.38 7.75 3.81
C SER A 13 10.40 7.58 2.28
N PRO A 14 9.90 8.57 1.50
CA PRO A 14 10.05 8.60 0.05
C PRO A 14 11.47 8.34 -0.47
N THR A 15 12.51 8.68 0.31
CA THR A 15 13.92 8.39 -0.02
C THR A 15 14.20 6.91 -0.25
N LEU A 16 13.35 6.02 0.27
CA LEU A 16 13.43 4.58 -0.02
C LEU A 16 13.43 4.28 -1.52
N ALA A 17 12.87 5.13 -2.38
CA ALA A 17 12.94 4.90 -3.82
C ALA A 17 14.36 5.02 -4.42
N ILE A 18 15.29 5.70 -3.73
CA ILE A 18 16.60 6.10 -4.30
C ILE A 18 17.81 5.83 -3.39
N ASP A 19 17.59 5.43 -2.15
CA ASP A 19 18.66 5.23 -1.16
C ASP A 19 18.84 3.74 -0.84
N GLU A 20 19.76 3.11 -1.56
CA GLU A 20 20.09 1.68 -1.44
C GLU A 20 20.73 1.33 -0.08
N THR A 21 21.12 2.33 0.71
CA THR A 21 21.69 2.12 2.05
C THR A 21 20.61 1.82 3.09
N ILE A 22 19.33 2.10 2.79
CA ILE A 22 18.21 1.76 3.67
C ILE A 22 18.00 0.24 3.63
N PRO A 23 18.01 -0.48 4.77
CA PRO A 23 17.86 -1.94 4.78
C PRO A 23 16.60 -2.46 4.08
N ALA A 24 15.48 -1.73 4.21
CA ALA A 24 14.23 -2.06 3.53
C ALA A 24 14.36 -2.03 1.99
N TRP A 25 15.28 -1.24 1.43
CA TRP A 25 15.52 -1.20 -0.01
C TRP A 25 15.94 -2.56 -0.52
N LYS A 26 16.93 -3.18 0.14
CA LYS A 26 17.46 -4.50 -0.25
C LYS A 26 16.40 -5.59 -0.12
N PHE A 27 15.60 -5.54 0.93
CA PHE A 27 14.50 -6.49 1.12
C PHE A 27 13.45 -6.39 0.01
N LEU A 28 13.06 -5.18 -0.37
CA LEU A 28 12.04 -4.97 -1.39
C LEU A 28 12.57 -5.26 -2.81
N THR A 29 13.86 -5.05 -3.09
CA THR A 29 14.45 -5.43 -4.37
C THR A 29 14.72 -6.94 -4.49
N SER A 30 14.92 -7.65 -3.37
CA SER A 30 14.96 -9.12 -3.35
C SER A 30 13.56 -9.76 -3.32
N TRP A 31 12.49 -9.00 -3.60
CA TRP A 31 11.11 -9.46 -3.41
C TRP A 31 10.77 -10.76 -4.15
N LYS A 32 11.29 -10.97 -5.37
CA LYS A 32 11.05 -12.20 -6.14
C LYS A 32 11.60 -13.46 -5.46
N GLU A 33 12.55 -13.33 -4.54
CA GLU A 33 13.06 -14.43 -3.69
C GLU A 33 12.11 -14.73 -2.53
N VAL A 34 11.47 -13.70 -1.97
CA VAL A 34 10.49 -13.81 -0.87
C VAL A 34 9.15 -14.33 -1.40
N PHE A 35 8.71 -13.81 -2.55
CA PHE A 35 7.43 -14.13 -3.16
C PHE A 35 7.61 -14.31 -4.68
N PRO A 36 7.95 -15.53 -5.14
CA PRO A 36 8.25 -15.80 -6.54
C PRO A 36 7.01 -15.82 -7.44
N HIS A 37 5.81 -15.90 -6.85
CA HIS A 37 4.56 -15.96 -7.59
C HIS A 37 4.22 -14.58 -8.16
N ARG A 38 3.91 -14.54 -9.46
CA ARG A 38 3.37 -13.34 -10.10
C ARG A 38 1.86 -13.24 -9.84
N PRO A 39 1.38 -12.22 -9.11
CA PRO A 39 -0.06 -12.07 -8.87
C PRO A 39 -0.81 -11.62 -10.12
N SER A 40 -2.11 -11.89 -10.18
CA SER A 40 -2.98 -11.45 -11.28
C SER A 40 -3.27 -9.94 -11.20
N ALA A 41 -3.32 -9.41 -9.98
CA ALA A 41 -3.45 -8.00 -9.65
C ALA A 41 -2.96 -7.78 -8.20
N ILE A 42 -2.71 -6.54 -7.83
CA ILE A 42 -2.30 -6.14 -6.48
C ILE A 42 -3.35 -5.21 -5.91
N LEU A 43 -3.84 -5.53 -4.71
CA LEU A 43 -4.62 -4.62 -3.88
C LEU A 43 -3.68 -4.06 -2.80
N VAL A 44 -3.51 -2.74 -2.72
CA VAL A 44 -2.85 -2.13 -1.56
C VAL A 44 -3.77 -1.24 -0.75
N ILE A 45 -3.80 -1.49 0.56
CA ILE A 45 -4.47 -0.66 1.55
C ILE A 45 -3.43 0.34 2.05
N SER A 46 -3.56 1.61 1.65
CA SER A 46 -2.52 2.61 1.91
C SER A 46 -2.88 3.52 3.08
N GLY A 47 -1.95 3.65 4.04
CA GLY A 47 -2.06 4.61 5.13
C GLY A 47 -2.01 6.09 4.70
N HIS A 48 -1.61 6.39 3.45
CA HIS A 48 -1.63 7.76 2.90
C HIS A 48 -2.97 8.15 2.30
N TRP A 49 -3.92 7.22 2.21
CA TRP A 49 -5.23 7.50 1.68
C TRP A 49 -6.31 7.26 2.74
N ASP A 50 -6.74 8.33 3.39
CA ASP A 50 -7.74 8.30 4.46
C ASP A 50 -9.05 8.95 3.99
N THR A 51 -10.14 8.19 4.06
CA THR A 51 -11.48 8.62 3.66
C THR A 51 -12.53 8.18 4.68
N SER A 52 -13.60 8.96 4.83
CA SER A 52 -14.67 8.67 5.82
C SER A 52 -15.52 7.44 5.48
N VAL A 53 -15.57 7.09 4.19
CA VAL A 53 -16.16 5.86 3.63
C VAL A 53 -15.03 5.17 2.88
N PRO A 54 -14.82 3.85 3.01
CA PRO A 54 -13.78 3.17 2.24
C PRO A 54 -13.98 3.39 0.75
N THR A 55 -12.90 3.69 0.06
CA THR A 55 -12.91 4.10 -1.33
C THR A 55 -11.87 3.30 -2.08
N VAL A 56 -12.25 2.77 -3.24
CA VAL A 56 -11.34 2.14 -4.19
C VAL A 56 -11.06 3.06 -5.36
N ASN A 57 -9.84 3.03 -5.89
CA ASN A 57 -9.56 3.76 -7.13
C ASN A 57 -9.98 2.93 -8.35
N VAL A 58 -10.65 3.58 -9.31
CA VAL A 58 -11.20 2.97 -10.53
C VAL A 58 -10.68 3.75 -11.73
N VAL A 59 -9.44 3.46 -12.10
CA VAL A 59 -8.73 4.09 -13.23
C VAL A 59 -8.24 3.02 -14.21
N ASN A 60 -7.99 3.40 -15.46
CA ASN A 60 -7.39 2.49 -16.45
C ASN A 60 -5.86 2.44 -16.32
N HIS A 61 -5.25 3.57 -15.97
CA HIS A 61 -3.82 3.70 -15.69
C HIS A 61 -3.63 4.54 -14.44
N ASN A 62 -2.73 4.11 -13.56
CA ASN A 62 -2.44 4.85 -12.36
C ASN A 62 -1.47 6.00 -12.65
N GLU A 63 -1.84 7.21 -12.24
CA GLU A 63 -0.89 8.30 -12.11
C GLU A 63 -0.02 8.12 -10.85
N THR A 64 1.24 8.55 -10.92
CA THR A 64 2.12 8.57 -9.74
C THR A 64 1.94 9.87 -8.96
N ILE A 65 1.41 9.75 -7.74
CA ILE A 65 1.16 10.87 -6.84
C ILE A 65 2.41 11.10 -5.98
N HIS A 66 2.87 12.34 -5.96
CA HIS A 66 3.97 12.79 -5.12
C HIS A 66 3.39 13.57 -3.94
N ASP A 67 2.91 12.84 -2.94
CA ASP A 67 2.26 13.33 -1.73
C ASP A 67 3.25 13.73 -0.62
N PHE A 68 4.47 14.13 -1.01
CA PHE A 68 5.55 14.52 -0.11
C PHE A 68 6.27 15.80 -0.56
N GLY A 69 6.88 16.50 0.40
CA GLY A 69 7.54 17.79 0.21
C GLY A 69 8.99 17.81 0.73
N GLY A 70 9.83 18.69 0.18
CA GLY A 70 11.18 18.93 0.70
C GLY A 70 12.28 17.99 0.18
N PHE A 71 11.98 17.17 -0.83
CA PHE A 71 12.92 16.20 -1.41
C PHE A 71 13.63 16.73 -2.67
N PRO A 72 14.73 16.10 -3.12
CA PRO A 72 15.40 16.46 -4.37
C PRO A 72 14.48 16.42 -5.59
N ARG A 73 14.69 17.34 -6.55
CA ARG A 73 13.87 17.43 -7.78
C ARG A 73 13.84 16.13 -8.60
N SER A 74 14.89 15.32 -8.55
CA SER A 74 14.94 14.02 -9.23
C SER A 74 13.85 13.07 -8.76
N MET A 75 13.46 13.11 -7.48
CA MET A 75 12.41 12.24 -6.95
C MET A 75 11.04 12.57 -7.53
N TYR A 76 10.75 13.84 -7.81
CA TYR A 76 9.49 14.27 -8.44
C TYR A 76 9.37 13.87 -9.92
N LYS A 77 10.45 13.35 -10.52
CA LYS A 77 10.46 12.81 -11.88
C LYS A 77 10.22 11.30 -11.91
N LEU A 78 10.27 10.62 -10.77
CA LEU A 78 10.01 9.19 -10.70
C LEU A 78 8.54 8.91 -11.05
N LYS A 79 8.33 7.79 -11.75
CA LYS A 79 7.02 7.34 -12.20
C LYS A 79 6.93 5.83 -12.03
N TYR A 80 5.75 5.38 -11.61
CA TYR A 80 5.37 3.99 -11.54
C TYR A 80 3.98 3.83 -12.19
N PRO A 81 3.93 3.73 -13.53
CA PRO A 81 2.69 3.82 -14.30
C PRO A 81 1.96 2.48 -14.38
N ALA A 82 1.73 1.83 -13.23
CA ALA A 82 1.07 0.54 -13.20
C ALA A 82 -0.34 0.62 -13.81
N PRO A 83 -0.79 -0.39 -14.61
CA PRO A 83 -2.17 -0.48 -15.06
C PRO A 83 -3.13 -0.38 -13.87
N GLY A 84 -4.25 0.29 -14.05
CA GLY A 84 -5.30 0.25 -13.05
C GLY A 84 -6.02 -1.10 -13.07
N ALA A 85 -6.68 -1.46 -11.97
CA ALA A 85 -7.43 -2.71 -11.86
C ALA A 85 -8.94 -2.50 -11.61
N PRO A 86 -9.73 -1.92 -12.55
CA PRO A 86 -11.17 -1.68 -12.36
C PRO A 86 -11.99 -2.91 -11.98
N LYS A 87 -11.64 -4.08 -12.52
CA LYS A 87 -12.30 -5.35 -12.17
C LYS A 87 -12.06 -5.73 -10.71
N LEU A 88 -10.83 -5.54 -10.23
CA LEU A 88 -10.47 -5.76 -8.83
C LEU A 88 -11.18 -4.74 -7.92
N ALA A 89 -11.20 -3.46 -8.29
CA ALA A 89 -11.91 -2.42 -7.53
C ALA A 89 -13.41 -2.75 -7.37
N LYS A 90 -14.07 -3.17 -8.46
CA LYS A 90 -15.45 -3.65 -8.42
C LYS A 90 -15.60 -4.85 -7.48
N ARG A 91 -14.70 -5.82 -7.56
CA ARG A 91 -14.73 -7.02 -6.72
C ARG A 91 -14.54 -6.71 -5.23
N VAL A 92 -13.63 -5.80 -4.90
CA VAL A 92 -13.42 -5.28 -3.54
C VAL A 92 -14.73 -4.70 -3.01
N LYS A 93 -15.36 -3.80 -3.78
CA LYS A 93 -16.64 -3.21 -3.43
C LYS A 93 -17.72 -4.25 -3.17
N GLU A 94 -17.91 -5.20 -4.08
CA GLU A 94 -18.88 -6.29 -3.94
C GLU A 94 -18.67 -7.10 -2.66
N LEU A 95 -17.43 -7.47 -2.34
CA LEU A 95 -17.09 -8.26 -1.15
C LEU A 95 -17.37 -7.49 0.15
N VAL A 96 -16.95 -6.23 0.21
CA VAL A 96 -17.12 -5.40 1.40
C VAL A 96 -18.60 -5.09 1.64
N GLU A 97 -19.35 -4.75 0.59
CA GLU A 97 -20.78 -4.46 0.71
C GLU A 97 -21.59 -5.73 1.06
N ALA A 98 -21.26 -6.89 0.48
CA ALA A 98 -21.90 -8.16 0.80
C ALA A 98 -21.64 -8.63 2.24
N SER A 99 -20.54 -8.19 2.86
CA SER A 99 -20.25 -8.46 4.27
C SER A 99 -21.09 -7.64 5.26
N GLY A 100 -21.84 -6.65 4.77
CA GLY A 100 -22.66 -5.75 5.59
C GLY A 100 -21.86 -4.68 6.37
N LEU A 101 -20.55 -4.54 6.11
CA LEU A 101 -19.69 -3.61 6.85
C LEU A 101 -19.93 -2.14 6.49
N SER A 102 -19.93 -1.83 5.19
CA SER A 102 -20.03 -0.45 4.71
C SER A 102 -20.26 -0.39 3.21
N ARG A 103 -20.88 0.71 2.75
CA ARG A 103 -20.78 1.17 1.37
C ARG A 103 -19.31 1.34 0.98
N VAL A 104 -18.95 1.06 -0.28
CA VAL A 104 -17.64 1.39 -0.84
C VAL A 104 -17.79 2.39 -1.99
N ASP A 105 -17.06 3.50 -1.89
CA ASP A 105 -17.01 4.53 -2.91
C ASP A 105 -15.96 4.23 -3.99
N GLU A 106 -16.13 4.86 -5.15
CA GLU A 106 -15.23 4.72 -6.29
C GLU A 106 -14.63 6.09 -6.64
N ASP A 107 -13.31 6.22 -6.55
CA ASP A 107 -12.58 7.37 -7.04
C ASP A 107 -12.06 7.09 -8.46
N LYS A 108 -12.58 7.84 -9.44
CA LYS A 108 -12.25 7.65 -10.86
C LYS A 108 -11.03 8.45 -11.34
N LYS A 109 -10.31 9.09 -10.43
CA LYS A 109 -9.17 9.98 -10.74
C LYS A 109 -7.93 9.67 -9.91
N ARG A 110 -8.08 9.11 -8.71
CA ARG A 110 -6.98 8.78 -7.79
C ARG A 110 -5.97 7.80 -8.42
N GLY A 111 -4.72 8.23 -8.52
CA GLY A 111 -3.54 7.39 -8.78
C GLY A 111 -2.90 6.84 -7.49
N LEU A 112 -1.64 6.38 -7.57
CA LEU A 112 -0.92 5.76 -6.45
C LEU A 112 -0.14 6.79 -5.63
N ASP A 113 -0.33 6.84 -4.31
CA ASP A 113 0.55 7.55 -3.37
C ASP A 113 1.91 6.87 -3.16
N HIS A 114 2.87 7.58 -2.54
CA HIS A 114 4.21 7.04 -2.32
C HIS A 114 4.22 5.82 -1.41
N GLY A 115 3.28 5.72 -0.46
CA GLY A 115 3.11 4.52 0.35
C GLY A 115 2.87 3.28 -0.50
N THR A 116 2.35 3.45 -1.71
CA THR A 116 2.08 2.37 -2.64
C THR A 116 3.12 2.25 -3.73
N TRP A 117 3.43 3.33 -4.44
CA TRP A 117 4.31 3.23 -5.60
C TRP A 117 5.78 3.03 -5.24
N VAL A 118 6.25 3.53 -4.09
CA VAL A 118 7.67 3.38 -3.70
C VAL A 118 8.00 1.90 -3.44
N PRO A 119 7.26 1.15 -2.61
CA PRO A 119 7.56 -0.26 -2.44
C PRO A 119 7.35 -1.07 -3.72
N LEU A 120 6.26 -0.81 -4.46
CA LEU A 120 5.98 -1.55 -5.69
C LEU A 120 7.03 -1.31 -6.77
N MET A 121 7.61 -0.11 -6.87
CA MET A 121 8.72 0.18 -7.78
C MET A 121 9.95 -0.68 -7.49
N LEU A 122 10.19 -1.06 -6.23
CA LEU A 122 11.30 -1.94 -5.85
C LEU A 122 10.94 -3.42 -6.02
N MET A 123 9.71 -3.80 -5.66
CA MET A 123 9.22 -5.19 -5.70
C MET A 123 8.94 -5.68 -7.13
N TYR A 124 8.39 -4.80 -7.97
CA TYR A 124 7.87 -5.07 -9.31
C TYR A 124 8.22 -3.92 -10.28
N PRO A 125 9.51 -3.67 -10.54
CA PRO A 125 9.98 -2.48 -11.28
C PRO A 125 9.42 -2.37 -12.70
N GLU A 126 8.97 -3.47 -13.30
CA GLU A 126 8.38 -3.50 -14.63
C GLU A 126 7.02 -2.79 -14.70
N ALA A 127 6.37 -2.51 -13.56
CA ALA A 127 5.09 -1.81 -13.46
C ALA A 127 3.98 -2.38 -14.37
N ASP A 128 3.99 -3.70 -14.58
CA ASP A 128 3.13 -4.39 -15.55
C ASP A 128 2.02 -5.24 -14.90
N ILE A 129 1.89 -5.18 -13.57
CA ILE A 129 0.82 -5.82 -12.80
C ILE A 129 -0.27 -4.78 -12.52
N PRO A 130 -1.56 -5.08 -12.76
CA PRO A 130 -2.65 -4.18 -12.40
C PRO A 130 -2.71 -3.90 -10.90
N VAL A 131 -2.80 -2.62 -10.52
CA VAL A 131 -2.85 -2.18 -9.11
C VAL A 131 -4.17 -1.44 -8.84
N CYS A 132 -4.81 -1.79 -7.73
CA CYS A 132 -5.89 -1.05 -7.11
C CYS A 132 -5.48 -0.65 -5.69
N GLN A 133 -5.83 0.57 -5.28
CA GLN A 133 -5.76 1.01 -3.90
C GLN A 133 -7.13 0.94 -3.24
N LEU A 134 -7.10 0.69 -1.93
CA LEU A 134 -8.21 0.88 -1.01
C LEU A 134 -7.76 1.85 0.08
N SER A 135 -8.58 2.84 0.38
CA SER A 135 -8.34 3.77 1.48
C SER A 135 -8.51 3.12 2.85
N VAL A 136 -7.90 3.73 3.86
CA VAL A 136 -8.24 3.53 5.26
C VAL A 136 -9.30 4.54 5.70
N SER A 137 -9.86 4.31 6.89
CA SER A 137 -10.84 5.21 7.51
C SER A 137 -10.44 5.42 8.97
N SER A 138 -9.77 6.53 9.26
CA SER A 138 -9.26 6.84 10.61
C SER A 138 -10.36 7.11 11.64
N ASN A 139 -11.58 7.39 11.18
CA ASN A 139 -12.77 7.51 12.03
C ASN A 139 -13.37 6.14 12.44
N LYS A 140 -12.78 5.03 12.03
CA LYS A 140 -13.19 3.66 12.38
C LYS A 140 -12.17 3.01 13.31
N ASP A 141 -12.62 2.02 14.07
CA ASP A 141 -11.79 1.29 15.03
C ASP A 141 -11.06 0.09 14.40
N GLY A 142 -10.19 -0.56 15.19
CA GLY A 142 -9.46 -1.75 14.75
C GLY A 142 -10.37 -2.93 14.41
N THR A 143 -11.51 -3.08 15.09
CA THR A 143 -12.49 -4.14 14.82
C THR A 143 -13.07 -4.01 13.42
N TYR A 144 -13.42 -2.78 13.02
CA TYR A 144 -13.88 -2.49 11.67
C TYR A 144 -12.84 -2.88 10.62
N HIS A 145 -11.59 -2.44 10.78
CA HIS A 145 -10.51 -2.72 9.81
C HIS A 145 -10.14 -4.21 9.76
N TYR A 146 -10.21 -4.91 10.89
CA TYR A 146 -10.04 -6.36 10.95
C TYR A 146 -11.14 -7.10 10.17
N ASN A 147 -12.41 -6.71 10.35
CA ASN A 147 -13.52 -7.29 9.59
C ASN A 147 -13.46 -6.93 8.10
N LEU A 148 -12.99 -5.73 7.76
CA LEU A 148 -12.72 -5.35 6.37
C LEU A 148 -11.70 -6.31 5.75
N GLY A 149 -10.59 -6.60 6.44
CA GLY A 149 -9.60 -7.59 6.02
C GLY A 149 -10.20 -8.99 5.83
N LYS A 150 -11.10 -9.42 6.72
CA LYS A 150 -11.84 -10.69 6.56
C LYS A 150 -12.69 -10.72 5.30
N ALA A 151 -13.41 -9.64 5.01
CA ALA A 151 -14.25 -9.55 3.81
C ALA A 151 -13.43 -9.67 2.52
N LEU A 152 -12.18 -9.19 2.52
CA LEU A 152 -11.27 -9.22 1.37
C LEU A 152 -10.55 -10.57 1.18
N ALA A 153 -10.62 -11.49 2.15
CA ALA A 153 -9.91 -12.76 2.11
C ALA A 153 -10.12 -13.60 0.82
N PRO A 154 -11.32 -13.64 0.19
CA PRO A 154 -11.53 -14.40 -1.04
C PRO A 154 -10.68 -13.94 -2.23
N LEU A 155 -10.22 -12.69 -2.26
CA LEU A 155 -9.39 -12.16 -3.36
C LEU A 155 -8.09 -12.94 -3.53
N LYS A 156 -7.59 -13.55 -2.46
CA LYS A 156 -6.37 -14.36 -2.52
C LYS A 156 -6.56 -15.60 -3.39
N ASP A 157 -7.74 -16.24 -3.32
CA ASP A 157 -8.08 -17.38 -4.18
C ASP A 157 -8.22 -16.98 -5.65
N GLU A 158 -8.52 -15.70 -5.89
CA GLU A 158 -8.59 -15.06 -7.22
C GLU A 158 -7.20 -14.61 -7.75
N GLY A 159 -6.13 -14.91 -7.00
CA GLY A 159 -4.75 -14.60 -7.38
C GLY A 159 -4.29 -13.18 -7.08
N VAL A 160 -5.04 -12.44 -6.26
CA VAL A 160 -4.74 -11.06 -5.89
C VAL A 160 -3.77 -11.03 -4.72
N LEU A 161 -2.67 -10.31 -4.88
CA LEU A 161 -1.75 -10.03 -3.77
C LEU A 161 -2.30 -8.86 -2.96
N ILE A 162 -2.57 -9.09 -1.67
CA ILE A 162 -3.07 -8.05 -0.75
C ILE A 162 -1.89 -7.54 0.08
N ILE A 163 -1.69 -6.22 0.06
CA ILE A 163 -0.63 -5.52 0.79
C ILE A 163 -1.24 -4.43 1.66
N GLY A 164 -1.02 -4.48 2.97
CA GLY A 164 -1.17 -3.31 3.84
C GLY A 164 0.11 -2.48 3.79
N SER A 165 0.02 -1.19 3.49
CA SER A 165 1.19 -0.29 3.45
C SER A 165 1.05 0.83 4.47
N GLY A 166 1.97 0.90 5.42
CA GLY A 166 1.87 1.82 6.54
C GLY A 166 3.18 1.98 7.32
N SER A 167 3.04 2.28 8.61
CA SER A 167 4.09 2.14 9.60
C SER A 167 3.43 1.82 10.95
N ALA A 168 4.03 0.95 11.76
CA ALA A 168 3.52 0.65 13.11
C ALA A 168 3.49 1.92 13.98
N THR A 169 4.50 2.77 13.86
CA THR A 169 4.56 4.08 14.52
C THR A 169 4.76 5.20 13.49
N HIS A 170 4.06 6.32 13.67
CA HIS A 170 4.11 7.44 12.71
C HIS A 170 4.02 8.81 13.42
N ASN A 171 5.12 9.22 14.07
CA ASN A 171 5.24 10.54 14.69
C ASN A 171 6.44 11.29 14.11
N LEU A 172 6.20 12.06 13.04
CA LEU A 172 7.26 12.81 12.35
C LEU A 172 7.92 13.88 13.25
N ARG A 173 7.26 14.34 14.32
CA ARG A 173 7.85 15.29 15.28
C ARG A 173 8.90 14.67 16.18
N ALA A 174 8.87 13.34 16.34
CA ALA A 174 9.83 12.57 17.10
C ALA A 174 10.92 11.96 16.21
N MET A 175 10.95 12.29 14.92
CA MET A 175 11.95 11.78 13.98
C MET A 175 13.33 12.33 14.35
N ALA A 176 14.30 11.43 14.49
CA ALA A 176 15.69 11.75 14.77
C ALA A 176 16.59 11.38 13.57
N PRO A 177 17.82 11.91 13.49
CA PRO A 177 18.78 11.52 12.45
C PRO A 177 18.99 10.01 12.38
N ARG A 178 19.26 9.49 11.18
CA ARG A 178 19.55 8.06 10.97
C ARG A 178 20.70 7.61 11.88
N GLY A 179 20.53 6.45 12.53
CA GLY A 179 21.49 5.93 13.51
C GLY A 179 21.27 6.40 14.94
N SER A 180 20.33 7.32 15.17
CA SER A 180 19.86 7.62 16.52
C SER A 180 19.16 6.41 17.14
N PRO A 181 19.23 6.20 18.46
CA PRO A 181 18.48 5.16 19.14
C PRO A 181 16.98 5.28 18.87
N THR A 182 16.30 4.15 18.69
CA THR A 182 14.82 4.12 18.59
C THR A 182 14.23 4.67 19.89
N PRO A 183 13.30 5.64 19.83
CA PRO A 183 12.65 6.15 21.03
C PRO A 183 11.94 5.05 21.81
N ALA A 184 12.06 5.06 23.14
CA ALA A 184 11.52 4.00 24.00
C ALA A 184 10.01 3.77 23.80
N TRP A 185 9.24 4.83 23.58
CA TRP A 185 7.79 4.73 23.30
C TRP A 185 7.50 4.01 21.98
N ALA A 186 8.36 4.15 20.98
CA ALA A 186 8.19 3.51 19.69
C ALA A 186 8.51 2.03 19.80
N SER A 187 9.58 1.68 20.50
CA SER A 187 9.91 0.28 20.81
C SER A 187 8.83 -0.40 21.64
N ALA A 188 8.26 0.30 22.63
CA ALA A 188 7.19 -0.24 23.48
C ALA A 188 5.86 -0.42 22.76
N PHE A 189 5.62 0.33 21.67
CA PHE A 189 4.43 0.14 20.84
C PHE A 189 4.55 -1.08 19.91
N ASP A 190 5.77 -1.37 19.45
CA ASP A 190 6.05 -2.43 18.46
C ASP A 190 6.22 -3.83 19.09
N SER A 191 6.50 -3.90 20.39
CA SER A 191 6.68 -5.15 21.17
C SER A 191 5.37 -5.80 21.59
#